data_AF-A0A4V1UFY4-F1
#
_entry.id   AF-A0A4V1UFY4-F1
#
_cell.length_a   1.000
_cell.length_b   1.000
_cell.length_c   1.000
_cell.angle_alpha   90.00
_cell.angle_beta   90.00
_cell.angle_gamma   90.00
#
_symmetry.space_group_name_H-M   'P 1'
#
loop_
_entity.id
_entity.type
_entity.pdbx_description
1 polymer ?
#
loop_
_entity_poly.entity_id
_entity_poly.type
_entity_poly.pdbx_seq_one_letter_code
_entity_poly.pdbx_strand_id
1 'polypeptide(L)'
;MSVVVIVLIVVALFFIAFFSGIEVAFGSANRLSIELKKKQGQSAGILLSALFDNPSRFLGATLVGFTFSLVSFILLVSAVWTPLLLKLNMD
;
A
#
# COMPACT_ATOMS: atom_id res chain seq x y z
N MET A 1 -2.17 12.42 24.70
CA MET A 1 -2.13 11.49 23.54
C MET A 1 -0.69 11.07 23.33
N SER A 2 -0.43 9.77 23.37
CA SER A 2 0.93 9.23 23.35
C SER A 2 1.61 9.50 21.99
N VAL A 3 2.82 10.06 22.01
CA VAL A 3 3.68 10.28 20.82
C VAL A 3 3.76 9.04 19.93
N VAL A 4 3.69 7.86 20.55
CA VAL A 4 3.61 6.54 19.90
C VAL A 4 2.50 6.46 18.83
N VAL A 5 1.30 7.01 19.09
CA VAL A 5 0.17 6.93 18.15
C VAL A 5 0.45 7.76 16.90
N ILE A 6 1.08 8.92 17.05
CA ILE A 6 1.45 9.80 15.93
C ILE A 6 2.51 9.11 15.06
N VAL A 7 3.50 8.44 15.67
CA VAL A 7 4.50 7.66 14.94
C VAL A 7 3.86 6.50 14.18
N LEU A 8 2.91 5.78 14.81
CA LEU A 8 2.21 4.68 14.15
C LEU A 8 1.33 5.14 12.98
N ILE A 9 0.70 6.32 13.07
CA ILE A 9 -0.06 6.95 11.99
C ILE A 9 0.86 7.26 10.80
N VAL A 10 2.04 7.85 11.05
CA VAL A 10 3.01 8.16 9.99
C VAL A 10 3.53 6.89 9.31
N VAL A 11 3.84 5.85 10.10
CA VAL A 11 4.29 4.56 9.56
C VAL A 11 3.19 3.90 8.72
N ALA A 12 1.94 3.91 9.20
CA ALA A 12 0.82 3.35 8.46
C ALA A 12 0.55 4.11 7.15
N LEU A 13 0.67 5.45 7.15
CA LEU A 13 0.59 6.25 5.92
C LEU A 13 1.69 5.90 4.92
N PHE A 14 2.92 5.68 5.41
CA PHE A 14 4.03 5.24 4.56
C PHE A 14 3.73 3.87 3.93
N PHE A 15 3.21 2.91 4.68
CA PHE A 15 2.81 1.61 4.14
C PHE A 15 1.69 1.74 3.10
N ILE A 16 0.66 2.53 3.37
CA ILE A 16 -0.44 2.80 2.43
C ILE A 16 0.10 3.39 1.12
N ALA A 17 0.95 4.42 1.21
CA ALA A 17 1.58 5.05 0.05
C ALA A 17 2.54 4.10 -0.70
N PHE A 18 3.25 3.24 0.02
CA PHE A 18 4.14 2.24 -0.57
C PHE A 18 3.38 1.17 -1.35
N PHE A 19 2.35 0.56 -0.76
CA PHE A 19 1.53 -0.45 -1.43
C PHE A 19 0.78 0.16 -2.62
N SER A 20 0.17 1.33 -2.45
CA SER A 20 -0.51 2.04 -3.55
C SER A 20 0.45 2.47 -4.66
N GLY A 21 1.67 2.92 -4.31
CA GLY A 21 2.70 3.29 -5.29
C GLY A 21 3.16 2.11 -6.15
N ILE A 22 3.30 0.93 -5.54
CA ILE A 22 3.60 -0.32 -6.27
C ILE A 22 2.44 -0.69 -7.19
N GLU A 23 1.20 -0.58 -6.71
CA GLU A 23 0.00 -0.89 -7.49
C GLU A 23 -0.11 0.00 -8.74
N VAL A 24 0.07 1.30 -8.59
CA VAL A 24 0.02 2.28 -9.69
C VAL A 24 1.20 2.11 -10.64
N ALA A 25 2.41 1.83 -10.13
CA ALA A 25 3.57 1.56 -10.96
C ALA A 25 3.40 0.27 -11.78
N PHE A 26 2.81 -0.77 -11.20
CA PHE A 26 2.48 -2.02 -11.91
C PHE A 26 1.33 -1.85 -12.89
N GLY A 27 0.27 -1.12 -12.53
CA GLY A 27 -0.86 -0.82 -13.41
C GLY A 27 -0.48 0.09 -14.58
N SER A 28 0.47 1.00 -14.37
CA SER A 28 1.02 1.88 -15.41
C SER A 28 2.10 1.20 -16.26
N ALA A 29 2.72 0.11 -15.76
CA ALA A 29 3.69 -0.66 -16.52
C ALA A 29 3.00 -1.34 -17.72
N ASN A 30 3.23 -0.79 -18.91
CA ASN A 30 2.67 -1.34 -20.14
C ASN A 30 3.30 -2.72 -20.44
N ARG A 31 2.48 -3.73 -20.80
CA ARG A 31 2.97 -5.08 -21.17
C ARG A 31 4.08 -5.03 -22.23
N LEU A 32 3.99 -4.05 -23.13
CA LEU A 32 4.98 -3.75 -24.17
C LEU A 32 6.37 -3.35 -23.61
N SER A 33 6.43 -2.59 -22.52
CA SER A 33 7.69 -2.16 -21.87
C SER A 33 8.42 -3.34 -21.20
N ILE A 34 7.68 -4.38 -20.82
CA ILE A 34 8.23 -5.57 -20.15
C ILE A 34 8.77 -6.55 -21.18
N GLU A 35 8.06 -6.69 -22.29
CA GLU A 35 8.52 -7.49 -23.43
C GLU A 35 9.78 -6.88 -24.09
N LEU A 36 9.87 -5.55 -24.13
CA LEU A 36 11.08 -4.83 -24.52
C LEU A 36 12.25 -5.02 -23.53
N LYS A 37 12.00 -4.96 -22.21
CA LYS A 37 13.02 -5.21 -21.18
C LYS A 37 13.50 -6.67 -21.12
N LYS A 38 12.63 -7.63 -21.45
CA LYS A 38 12.97 -9.05 -21.59
C LYS A 38 14.00 -9.28 -22.71
N LYS A 39 13.90 -8.54 -23.82
CA LYS A 39 14.90 -8.56 -24.90
C LYS A 39 16.24 -7.88 -24.54
N GLN A 40 16.28 -7.05 -23.49
CA GLN A 40 17.48 -6.32 -23.06
C GLN A 40 18.31 -7.05 -21.98
N GLY A 41 17.93 -8.24 -21.53
CA GLY A 41 18.77 -9.09 -20.68
C GLY A 41 19.01 -8.59 -19.25
N GLN A 42 18.30 -7.56 -18.78
CA GLN A 42 18.40 -7.10 -17.40
C GLN A 42 17.63 -8.03 -16.45
N SER A 43 18.25 -8.49 -15.37
CA SER A 43 17.64 -9.37 -14.36
C SER A 43 16.33 -8.80 -13.79
N ALA A 44 16.19 -7.47 -13.74
CA ALA A 44 14.95 -6.79 -13.38
C ALA A 44 13.80 -7.09 -14.36
N GLY A 45 14.07 -7.26 -15.65
CA GLY A 45 13.08 -7.60 -16.69
C GLY A 45 12.60 -9.06 -16.63
N ILE A 46 13.42 -9.98 -16.12
CA ILE A 46 13.04 -11.39 -15.92
C ILE A 46 12.09 -11.53 -14.73
N LEU A 47 12.40 -10.86 -13.61
CA LEU A 47 11.52 -10.83 -12.44
C LEU A 47 10.19 -10.13 -12.77
N LEU A 48 10.24 -9.01 -13.49
CA LEU A 48 9.03 -8.32 -13.96
C LEU A 48 8.21 -9.19 -14.92
N SER A 49 8.86 -9.96 -15.81
CA SER A 49 8.16 -10.87 -16.74
C SER A 49 7.48 -12.03 -16.01
N ALA A 50 8.06 -12.56 -14.93
CA ALA A 50 7.43 -13.60 -14.11
C ALA A 50 6.26 -13.07 -13.26
N LEU A 51 6.34 -11.82 -12.79
CA LEU A 51 5.22 -11.14 -12.14
C LEU A 51 4.10 -10.77 -13.13
N PHE A 52 4.44 -10.40 -14.36
CA PHE A 52 3.49 -10.09 -15.43
C PHE A 52 2.86 -11.30 -16.11
N ASP A 53 3.32 -12.52 -15.80
CA ASP A 53 2.65 -13.75 -16.19
C ASP A 53 1.31 -13.91 -15.43
N ASN A 54 1.22 -13.35 -14.21
CA ASN A 54 0.00 -13.29 -13.41
C ASN A 54 -0.14 -11.90 -12.75
N PRO A 55 -0.38 -10.83 -13.52
CA PRO A 55 -0.45 -9.48 -12.99
C PRO A 55 -1.59 -9.33 -11.99
N SER A 56 -2.67 -10.11 -12.16
CA SER A 56 -3.81 -10.15 -11.24
C SER A 56 -3.44 -10.69 -9.85
N ARG A 57 -2.54 -11.67 -9.74
CA ARG A 57 -2.09 -12.19 -8.44
C ARG A 57 -1.23 -11.19 -7.70
N PHE A 58 -0.35 -10.48 -8.41
CA PHE A 58 0.51 -9.48 -7.80
C PHE A 58 -0.27 -8.22 -7.39
N LEU A 59 -1.16 -7.74 -8.25
CA LEU A 59 -2.12 -6.67 -7.92
C LEU A 59 -2.99 -7.08 -6.74
N GLY A 60 -3.55 -8.30 -6.74
CA GLY A 60 -4.35 -8.82 -5.64
C GLY A 60 -3.61 -8.87 -4.31
N ALA A 61 -2.36 -9.36 -4.29
CA ALA A 61 -1.53 -9.37 -3.09
C ALA A 61 -1.21 -7.95 -2.58
N THR A 62 -0.93 -7.02 -3.48
CA THR A 62 -0.66 -5.61 -3.14
C THR A 62 -1.91 -4.93 -2.58
N LEU A 63 -3.07 -5.19 -3.17
CA LEU A 63 -4.36 -4.67 -2.74
C LEU A 63 -4.75 -5.19 -1.35
N VAL A 64 -4.49 -6.47 -1.06
CA VAL A 64 -4.68 -7.07 0.28
C VAL A 64 -3.75 -6.41 1.31
N GLY A 65 -2.48 -6.17 0.95
CA GLY A 65 -1.53 -5.46 1.83
C GLY A 65 -1.94 -4.01 2.11
N PHE A 66 -2.45 -3.31 1.09
CA PHE A 66 -3.01 -1.97 1.22
C PHE A 66 -4.22 -1.96 2.16
N THR A 67 -5.19 -2.84 1.94
CA THR A 67 -6.40 -2.90 2.78
C THR A 67 -6.06 -3.29 4.22
N PHE A 68 -5.12 -4.21 4.45
CA PHE A 68 -4.65 -4.56 5.78
C PHE A 68 -4.01 -3.37 6.52
N SER A 69 -3.17 -2.60 5.83
CA SER A 69 -2.53 -1.39 6.37
C SER A 69 -3.57 -0.32 6.69
N LEU A 70 -4.57 -0.16 5.81
CA LEU A 70 -5.67 0.79 5.99
C LEU A 70 -6.55 0.44 7.21
N VAL A 71 -6.92 -0.83 7.38
CA VAL A 71 -7.68 -1.28 8.56
C VAL A 71 -6.90 -1.01 9.84
N SER A 72 -5.59 -1.31 9.85
CA SER A 72 -4.73 -1.05 11.00
C SER A 72 -4.66 0.45 11.34
N PHE A 73 -4.57 1.32 10.32
CA PHE A 73 -4.63 2.77 10.49
C PHE A 73 -5.96 3.24 11.10
N ILE A 74 -7.08 2.75 10.57
CA ILE A 74 -8.42 3.14 11.03
C ILE A 74 -8.64 2.72 12.48
N LEU A 75 -8.18 1.53 12.90
CA LEU A 75 -8.28 1.08 14.29
C LEU A 75 -7.51 2.00 15.26
N LEU A 76 -6.29 2.40 14.87
CA LEU A 76 -5.47 3.33 15.65
C LEU A 76 -6.11 4.72 15.75
N VAL A 77 -6.67 5.23 14.64
CA VAL A 77 -7.36 6.53 14.60
C VAL A 77 -8.68 6.46 15.38
N SER A 78 -9.44 5.38 15.28
CA SER A 78 -10.70 5.20 16.00
C SER A 78 -10.50 5.23 17.53
N ALA A 79 -9.42 4.63 18.03
CA ALA A 79 -9.05 4.68 19.45
C ALA A 79 -8.70 6.10 19.93
N VAL A 80 -8.31 7.00 19.02
CA VAL A 80 -8.10 8.42 19.30
C VAL A 80 -9.39 9.22 19.19
N TRP A 81 -10.23 8.89 18.22
CA TRP A 81 -11.42 9.65 17.88
C TRP A 81 -12.56 9.44 18.89
N THR A 82 -12.65 8.24 19.47
CA THR A 82 -13.65 7.88 20.50
C THR A 82 -13.60 8.77 21.76
N PRO A 83 -12.44 8.99 22.42
CA PRO A 83 -12.38 9.90 23.55
C PRO A 83 -12.55 11.38 23.15
N LEU A 84 -12.23 11.75 21.90
CA LEU A 84 -12.41 13.11 21.40
C LEU A 84 -13.90 13.44 21.18
N LEU A 85 -14.66 12.51 20.58
CA LEU A 85 -16.11 12.64 20.40
C LEU A 85 -16.87 12.69 21.73
N LEU A 86 -16.47 11.87 22.71
CA LEU A 86 -17.07 11.88 24.05
C LEU A 86 -16.85 13.21 24.79
N LYS A 87 -15.73 13.91 24.52
CA LYS A 87 -15.47 15.26 25.04
C LYS A 87 -16.29 16.35 24.35
N LEU A 88 -16.67 16.16 23.09
CA LEU A 88 -17.46 17.12 22.31
C LEU A 88 -18.98 16.97 22.52
N ASN A 89 -19.44 15.84 23.06
CA ASN A 89 -20.84 15.54 23.33
C ASN A 89 -21.23 15.72 24.82
N MET A 90 -20.37 16.40 25.59
CA MET A 90 -20.53 16.69 27.03
C MET A 90 -20.42 18.20 27.35
N ASP A 91 -20.72 19.05 26.37
CA ASP A 91 -21.19 20.44 26.51
C ASP A 91 -22.60 20.51 25.90
#